data_AF-C2Y3Y9-F1
#
_entry.id   AF-C2Y3Y9-F1
#
_cell.length_a   1.000
_cell.length_b   1.000
_cell.length_c   1.000
_cell.angle_alpha   90.00
_cell.angle_beta   90.00
_cell.angle_gamma   90.00
#
_symmetry.space_group_name_H-M   'P 1'
#
loop_
_entity.id
_entity.type
_entity.pdbx_description
1 polymer ?
#
loop_
_entity_poly.entity_id
_entity_poly.type
_entity_poly.pdbx_seq_one_letter_code
_entity_poly.pdbx_strand_id
1 'polypeptide(L)'
;MNDLEKQIKGWYNMKSTGVTRKIDELGRIVLPKELRRTLGIAEKDSIEIFVDGEMIILQKYKSYDACTITGDISEKNISLGNRQIVLSPEGAELLIKEIQQHLVK
;
A
#
# COMPACT_ATOMS: atom_id res chain seq x y z
N MET A 1 -3.87 -10.71 -8.79
CA MET A 1 -2.73 -10.03 -9.44
C MET A 1 -1.55 -10.20 -8.52
N ASN A 2 -0.59 -11.01 -8.93
CA ASN A 2 0.60 -11.31 -8.13
C ASN A 2 1.53 -10.08 -8.09
N ASP A 3 2.41 -10.00 -7.09
CA ASP A 3 3.26 -8.82 -6.87
C ASP A 3 4.18 -8.56 -8.07
N LEU A 4 4.56 -9.63 -8.79
CA LEU A 4 5.29 -9.58 -10.06
C LEU A 4 4.49 -8.90 -11.17
N GLU A 5 3.21 -9.20 -11.36
CA GLU A 5 2.35 -8.52 -12.35
C GLU A 5 2.14 -7.05 -12.00
N LYS A 6 2.01 -6.71 -10.71
CA LYS A 6 1.94 -5.31 -10.27
C LYS A 6 3.24 -4.56 -10.60
N GLN A 7 4.39 -5.19 -10.37
CA GLN A 7 5.70 -4.60 -10.65
C GLN A 7 5.96 -4.45 -12.15
N ILE A 8 5.65 -5.46 -12.96
CA ILE A 8 5.78 -5.43 -14.43
C ILE A 8 4.83 -4.38 -15.05
N LYS A 9 3.58 -4.31 -14.58
CA LYS A 9 2.61 -3.32 -15.06
C LYS A 9 2.95 -1.90 -14.59
N GLY A 10 3.61 -1.77 -13.42
CA GLY A 10 4.17 -0.51 -12.93
C GLY A 10 5.30 0.02 -13.82
N TRP A 11 6.23 -0.85 -14.21
CA TRP A 11 7.32 -0.49 -15.13
C TRP A 11 6.83 -0.06 -16.51
N TYR A 12 5.84 -0.75 -17.08
CA TYR A 12 5.26 -0.38 -18.38
C TYR A 12 4.55 1.00 -18.35
N ASN A 13 4.16 1.50 -17.16
CA ASN A 13 3.48 2.77 -16.98
C ASN A 13 4.40 3.90 -16.44
N MET A 14 5.72 3.69 -16.40
CA MET A 14 6.64 4.77 -16.04
C MET A 14 6.56 5.90 -17.07
N LYS A 15 5.94 7.01 -16.67
CA LYS A 15 5.89 8.22 -17.47
C LYS A 15 7.02 9.13 -17.02
N SER A 16 7.94 9.44 -17.94
CA SER A 16 8.92 10.49 -17.69
C SER A 16 8.20 11.82 -17.57
N THR A 17 8.34 12.47 -16.41
CA THR A 17 7.75 13.80 -16.17
C THR A 17 8.65 14.91 -16.70
N GLY A 18 9.94 14.61 -16.97
CA GLY A 18 10.94 15.58 -17.42
C GLY A 18 11.25 16.70 -16.40
N VAL A 19 10.71 16.62 -15.19
CA VAL A 19 10.86 17.66 -14.17
C VAL A 19 12.09 17.36 -13.30
N THR A 20 13.03 18.29 -13.28
CA THR A 20 14.18 18.25 -12.36
C THR A 20 13.98 19.24 -11.21
N ARG A 21 14.40 18.82 -10.01
CA ARG A 21 14.40 19.68 -8.82
C ARG A 21 15.75 19.60 -8.12
N LYS A 22 16.25 20.76 -7.73
CA LYS A 22 17.43 20.86 -6.87
C LYS A 22 17.05 20.39 -5.46
N ILE A 23 18.02 19.77 -4.80
CA ILE A 23 17.96 19.44 -3.39
C ILE A 23 18.17 20.74 -2.60
N ASP A 24 17.48 20.89 -1.48
CA ASP A 24 17.71 22.03 -0.58
C ASP A 24 18.94 21.84 0.32
N GLU A 25 19.26 22.86 1.13
CA GLU A 25 20.40 22.83 2.06
C GLU A 25 20.37 21.68 3.08
N LEU A 26 19.19 21.05 3.30
CA LEU A 26 19.00 19.97 4.26
C LEU A 26 18.90 18.60 3.59
N GLY A 27 19.11 18.50 2.27
CA GLY A 27 19.01 17.22 1.58
C GLY A 27 17.59 16.82 1.15
N ARG A 28 16.60 17.70 1.26
CA ARG A 28 15.20 17.38 0.94
C ARG A 28 14.90 17.67 -0.53
N ILE A 29 14.02 16.85 -1.11
CA ILE A 29 13.46 17.07 -2.45
C ILE A 29 12.01 17.55 -2.35
N VAL A 30 11.65 18.54 -3.16
CA VAL A 30 10.28 19.07 -3.21
C VAL A 30 9.51 18.42 -4.35
N LEU A 31 8.40 17.76 -4.02
CA LEU A 31 7.45 17.26 -5.03
C LEU A 31 6.68 18.43 -5.69
N PRO A 32 6.69 18.56 -7.02
CA PRO A 32 5.85 19.51 -7.75
C PRO A 32 4.36 19.39 -7.39
N LYS A 33 3.65 20.52 -7.39
CA LYS A 33 2.23 20.58 -7.02
C LYS A 33 1.35 19.70 -7.92
N GLU A 34 1.70 19.61 -9.21
CA GLU A 34 0.98 18.77 -10.17
C GLU A 34 1.08 17.28 -9.82
N LEU A 35 2.28 16.77 -9.52
CA LEU A 35 2.47 15.38 -9.10
C LEU A 35 1.72 15.08 -7.80
N ARG A 36 1.75 16.00 -6.84
CA ARG A 36 0.96 15.86 -5.61
C ARG A 36 -0.53 15.72 -5.89
N ARG A 37 -1.09 16.52 -6.80
CA ARG A 37 -2.51 16.44 -7.19
C ARG A 37 -2.82 15.12 -7.90
N THR A 38 -1.99 14.72 -8.85
CA THR A 38 -2.21 13.49 -9.63
C THR A 38 -2.10 12.23 -8.77
N LEU A 39 -1.18 12.21 -7.81
CA LEU A 39 -1.00 11.07 -6.88
C LEU A 39 -1.88 11.19 -5.61
N GLY A 40 -2.67 12.24 -5.48
CA GLY A 40 -3.52 12.48 -4.31
C GLY A 40 -2.72 12.58 -3.00
N ILE A 41 -1.54 13.19 -3.02
CA ILE A 41 -0.67 13.40 -1.85
C ILE A 41 -1.00 14.76 -1.24
N ALA A 42 -1.53 14.74 -0.02
CA ALA A 42 -1.87 15.94 0.75
C ALA A 42 -0.76 16.31 1.76
N GLU A 43 -0.91 17.46 2.41
CA GLU A 43 -0.05 17.81 3.53
C GLU A 43 -0.22 16.78 4.66
N LYS A 44 0.88 16.43 5.33
CA LYS A 44 0.97 15.40 6.38
C LYS A 44 0.75 13.95 5.94
N ASP A 45 0.50 13.69 4.64
CA ASP A 45 0.50 12.32 4.12
C ASP A 45 1.90 11.71 4.26
N SER A 46 1.96 10.47 4.75
CA SER A 46 3.19 9.69 4.77
C SER A 46 3.51 9.17 3.37
N ILE A 47 4.79 9.21 3.01
CA ILE A 47 5.33 8.64 1.78
C ILE A 47 6.34 7.57 2.18
N GLU A 48 6.20 6.40 1.57
CA GLU A 48 7.13 5.31 1.70
C GLU A 48 8.23 5.45 0.65
N ILE A 49 9.47 5.20 1.06
CA ILE A 49 10.66 5.36 0.24
C ILE A 49 11.29 3.98 0.08
N PHE A 50 11.40 3.54 -1.17
CA PHE A 50 12.10 2.32 -1.53
C PHE A 50 13.35 2.65 -2.35
N VAL A 51 14.34 1.76 -2.29
CA VAL A 51 15.58 1.86 -3.06
C VAL A 51 15.74 0.60 -3.89
N ASP A 52 15.97 0.78 -5.19
CA ASP A 52 16.23 -0.31 -6.15
C ASP A 52 17.46 0.07 -7.00
N GLY A 53 18.63 -0.46 -6.64
CA GLY A 53 19.91 -0.05 -7.21
C GLY A 53 20.16 1.45 -7.02
N GLU A 54 20.24 2.19 -8.13
CA GLU A 54 20.43 3.65 -8.14
C GLU A 54 19.11 4.44 -8.21
N MET A 55 17.96 3.74 -8.16
CA MET A 55 16.64 4.36 -8.24
C MET A 55 16.03 4.54 -6.85
N ILE A 56 15.43 5.72 -6.64
CA ILE A 56 14.55 5.98 -5.49
C ILE A 56 13.11 5.92 -5.97
N ILE A 57 12.31 5.07 -5.34
CA ILE A 57 10.90 4.88 -5.65
C ILE A 57 10.08 5.44 -4.48
N LEU A 58 9.19 6.39 -4.79
CA LEU A 58 8.32 7.04 -3.82
C LEU A 58 6.89 6.54 -4.01
N GLN A 59 6.27 6.02 -2.95
CA GLN A 59 4.89 5.54 -2.98
C GLN A 59 4.08 6.18 -1.85
N LYS A 60 2.80 6.48 -2.11
CA LYS A 60 1.90 6.91 -1.05
C LYS A 60 1.80 5.80 0.01
N TYR A 61 2.16 6.12 1.25
CA TYR A 61 2.05 5.16 2.34
C TYR A 61 0.58 4.78 2.53
N LYS A 62 0.33 3.48 2.57
CA LYS A 62 -0.96 2.92 2.93
C LYS A 62 -0.75 2.14 4.20
N SER A 63 -1.35 2.62 5.30
CA SER A 63 -1.46 1.82 6.51
C SER A 63 -2.42 0.67 6.22
N TYR A 64 -1.89 -0.54 6.15
CA TYR A 64 -2.71 -1.74 6.14
C TYR A 64 -2.94 -2.17 7.58
N ASP A 65 -4.20 -2.40 7.93
CA ASP A 65 -4.54 -2.96 9.24
C ASP A 65 -4.10 -4.43 9.27
N ALA A 66 -3.54 -4.86 10.40
CA ALA A 66 -3.15 -6.25 10.60
C ALA A 66 -4.38 -7.17 10.64
N CYS A 67 -4.24 -8.36 10.07
CA CYS A 67 -5.25 -9.41 10.19
C CYS A 67 -5.44 -9.77 11.67
N THR A 68 -6.68 -9.75 12.15
CA THR A 68 -7.02 -10.08 13.54
C THR A 68 -6.68 -11.52 13.92
N ILE A 69 -6.67 -12.45 12.94
CA ILE A 69 -6.43 -13.88 13.18
C ILE A 69 -4.96 -14.25 12.97
N THR A 70 -4.37 -13.87 11.83
CA THR A 70 -3.02 -14.29 11.45
C THR A 70 -1.94 -13.28 11.80
N GLY A 71 -2.30 -12.03 12.10
CA GLY A 71 -1.37 -10.93 12.30
C GLY A 71 -0.72 -10.38 11.02
N ASP A 72 -1.05 -10.95 9.85
CA ASP A 72 -0.46 -10.53 8.58
C ASP A 72 -0.87 -9.09 8.22
N ILE A 73 0.08 -8.31 7.72
CA ILE A 73 -0.14 -6.92 7.29
C ILE A 73 0.02 -6.89 5.77
N SER A 74 -1.11 -6.83 5.09
CA SER A 74 -1.14 -6.93 3.63
C SER A 74 -2.23 -6.04 3.04
N GLU A 75 -1.98 -5.56 1.81
CA GLU A 75 -3.00 -4.87 1.00
C GLU A 75 -4.17 -5.77 0.62
N LYS A 76 -4.02 -7.08 0.79
CA LYS A 76 -5.07 -8.08 0.55
C LYS A 76 -6.01 -8.22 1.75
N ASN A 77 -5.70 -7.56 2.86
CA ASN A 77 -6.54 -7.61 4.04
C ASN A 77 -7.87 -6.87 3.78
N ILE A 78 -8.96 -7.50 4.21
CA ILE A 78 -10.32 -6.97 4.05
C ILE A 78 -10.90 -6.59 5.40
N SER A 79 -11.63 -5.47 5.44
CA SER A 79 -12.35 -5.02 6.63
C SER A 79 -13.83 -5.42 6.53
N LEU A 80 -14.34 -6.13 7.52
CA LEU A 80 -15.74 -6.57 7.63
C LEU A 80 -16.44 -5.91 8.84
N GLY A 81 -17.77 -5.92 8.84
CA GLY A 81 -18.57 -5.43 9.97
C GLY A 81 -18.30 -3.98 10.34
N ASN A 82 -18.34 -3.07 9.35
CA ASN A 82 -18.02 -1.64 9.54
C ASN A 82 -16.60 -1.40 10.10
N ARG A 83 -15.59 -2.13 9.61
CA ARG A 83 -14.17 -2.07 10.04
C ARG A 83 -13.87 -2.58 11.45
N GLN A 84 -14.77 -3.34 12.05
CA GLN A 84 -14.51 -3.96 13.36
C GLN A 84 -13.58 -5.17 13.25
N ILE A 85 -13.56 -5.84 12.09
CA ILE A 85 -12.80 -7.06 11.87
C ILE A 85 -11.96 -6.88 10.61
N VAL A 86 -10.66 -7.13 10.71
CA VAL A 86 -9.73 -7.10 9.57
C VAL A 86 -9.18 -8.49 9.36
N LEU A 87 -9.28 -9.04 8.16
CA LEU A 87 -8.86 -10.41 7.86
C LEU A 87 -7.99 -10.47 6.61
N SER A 88 -6.90 -11.22 6.70
CA SER A 88 -6.19 -11.73 5.51
C SER A 88 -7.04 -12.82 4.84
N PRO A 89 -6.79 -13.15 3.56
CA PRO A 89 -7.47 -14.24 2.88
C PRO A 89 -7.43 -15.56 3.67
N GLU A 90 -6.28 -15.90 4.23
CA GLU A 90 -6.06 -17.12 5.02
C GLU A 90 -6.81 -17.05 6.36
N GLY A 91 -6.77 -15.89 7.03
CA GLY A 91 -7.52 -15.67 8.28
C GLY A 91 -9.02 -15.77 8.10
N ALA A 92 -9.54 -15.32 6.95
CA ALA A 92 -10.95 -15.45 6.62
C ALA A 92 -11.38 -16.92 6.42
N GLU A 93 -10.56 -17.73 5.74
CA GLU A 93 -10.85 -19.16 5.57
C GLU A 93 -10.90 -19.93 6.90
N LEU A 94 -9.97 -19.62 7.82
CA LEU A 94 -9.97 -20.20 9.16
C LEU A 94 -11.23 -19.81 9.93
N LEU A 95 -11.57 -18.52 9.92
CA LEU A 95 -12.74 -17.99 10.62
C LEU A 95 -14.04 -18.61 10.11
N ILE A 96 -14.19 -18.78 8.79
CA ILE A 96 -15.38 -19.41 8.19
C ILE A 96 -15.54 -20.86 8.67
N LYS A 97 -14.44 -21.63 8.73
CA LYS A 97 -14.47 -23.02 9.22
C LYS A 97 -14.92 -23.10 10.67
N GLU A 98 -14.38 -22.24 11.55
CA GLU A 98 -14.76 -22.19 12.96
C GLU A 98 -16.22 -21.79 13.17
N ILE A 99 -16.69 -20.78 12.42
CA ILE A 99 -18.08 -20.31 12.48
C ILE A 99 -19.04 -21.43 12.05
N GLN A 100 -18.74 -22.14 10.97
CA GLN A 100 -19.57 -23.25 10.49
C GLN A 100 -19.69 -24.37 11.52
N GLN A 101 -18.61 -24.69 12.26
CA GLN A 101 -18.66 -25.70 13.32
C GLN A 101 -19.57 -25.32 14.49
N HIS A 102 -19.75 -24.01 14.75
CA HIS A 102 -20.55 -23.52 15.87
C HIS A 102 -21.99 -23.16 15.50
N LEU A 103 -22.27 -22.88 14.22
CA LEU A 103 -23.62 -22.57 13.73
C LEU A 103 -24.46 -23.81 13.38
N VAL A 104 -23.83 -24.96 13.12
CA VAL A 104 -24.55 -26.21 12.77
C VAL A 104 -24.83 -27.06 14.02
N LYS A 105 -25.28 -26.43 15.12
CA LYS A 105 -25.80 -27.13 16.30
C LYS A 105 -27.32 -27.09 16.32
#